data_AF-A0A7J4ED66-F1
#
_entry.id   AF-A0A7J4ED66-F1
#
_cell.length_a   1.000
_cell.length_b   1.000
_cell.length_c   1.000
_cell.angle_alpha   90.00
_cell.angle_beta   90.00
_cell.angle_gamma   90.00
#
_symmetry.space_group_name_H-M   'P 1'
#
loop_
_entity.id
_entity.type
_entity.pdbx_description
1 polymer ?
#
loop_
_entity_poly.entity_id
_entity_poly.type
_entity_poly.pdbx_seq_one_letter_code
_entity_poly.pdbx_strand_id
1 'polypeptide(L)'
;MMCAHKSCGIAEKVWHLYEIAGVKNGVKRHSYCIRCGTIKRGCSSSDRPKSIGYYINALSEILKTPGEKKRITKVQIRLIVKELEGMADFCDMYWVTKSAQEGMFISVVQKYCKISEGFVKSFL
;
A
#
# COMPACT_ATOMS: atom_id res chain seq x y z
N MET A 1 6.09 15.04 0.48
CA MET A 1 7.46 15.08 1.04
C MET A 1 7.88 13.63 1.31
N MET A 2 8.72 13.03 0.46
CA MET A 2 9.14 11.62 0.62
C MET A 2 10.38 11.58 1.53
N CYS A 3 10.21 11.15 2.78
CA CYS A 3 11.35 10.93 3.68
C CYS A 3 12.00 9.57 3.37
N ALA A 4 13.31 9.56 3.13
CA ALA A 4 14.10 8.32 3.13
C ALA A 4 14.25 7.84 4.58
N HIS A 5 13.30 7.03 5.05
CA HIS A 5 13.17 6.68 6.46
C HIS A 5 14.39 5.96 7.04
N LYS A 6 14.81 6.38 8.24
CA LYS A 6 15.84 5.71 9.04
C LYS A 6 15.28 5.43 10.43
N SER A 7 15.14 4.16 10.78
CA SER A 7 14.58 3.75 12.07
C SER A 7 15.54 4.07 13.22
N CYS A 8 14.97 4.47 14.36
CA CYS A 8 15.71 4.61 15.62
C CYS A 8 16.29 3.27 16.12
N GLY A 9 17.24 3.35 17.05
CA GLY A 9 17.82 2.19 17.72
C GLY A 9 16.81 1.45 18.61
N ILE A 10 17.16 0.23 19.04
CA ILE A 10 16.28 -0.63 19.85
C ILE A 10 15.97 0.00 21.22
N ALA A 11 16.95 0.66 21.83
CA ALA A 11 16.80 1.33 23.13
C ALA A 11 15.97 2.62 23.06
N GLU A 12 15.86 3.22 21.87
CA GLU A 12 15.20 4.51 21.66
C GLU A 12 13.72 4.36 21.29
N LYS A 13 13.21 3.13 21.16
CA LYS A 13 11.82 2.87 20.77
C LYS A 13 10.84 3.51 21.75
N VAL A 14 9.80 4.12 21.20
CA VAL A 14 8.75 4.79 21.97
C VAL A 14 7.55 3.88 22.19
N TRP A 15 6.87 4.03 23.32
CA TRP A 15 5.60 3.38 23.56
C TRP A 15 4.51 4.09 22.76
N HIS A 16 3.83 3.34 21.90
CA HIS A 16 2.72 3.85 21.11
C HIS A 16 1.59 2.83 21.10
N LEU A 17 0.36 3.33 20.92
CA LEU A 17 -0.81 2.47 20.72
C LEU A 17 -0.59 1.61 19.48
N TYR A 18 -0.98 0.34 19.56
CA TYR A 18 -0.93 -0.55 18.41
C TYR A 18 -2.28 -1.21 18.17
N GLU A 19 -2.55 -1.40 16.88
CA GLU A 19 -3.79 -1.99 16.39
C GLU A 19 -3.44 -3.24 15.61
N ILE A 20 -4.28 -4.28 15.75
CA ILE A 20 -4.24 -5.46 14.89
C ILE A 20 -5.63 -5.55 14.26
N ALA A 21 -5.69 -5.52 12.93
CA ALA A 21 -6.96 -5.56 12.18
C ALA A 21 -8.01 -4.54 12.68
N GLY A 22 -7.57 -3.32 13.04
CA GLY A 22 -8.46 -2.25 13.54
C GLY A 22 -8.85 -2.35 15.01
N VAL A 23 -8.39 -3.38 15.73
CA VAL A 23 -8.65 -3.54 17.17
C VAL A 23 -7.48 -2.97 17.98
N LYS A 24 -7.76 -2.04 18.90
CA LYS A 24 -6.76 -1.47 19.82
C LYS A 24 -6.33 -2.50 20.85
N ASN A 25 -5.03 -2.83 20.88
CA ASN A 25 -4.48 -3.89 21.73
C ASN A 25 -3.55 -3.36 22.85
N GLY A 26 -3.73 -2.10 23.23
CA GLY A 26 -2.90 -1.41 24.22
C GLY A 26 -1.68 -0.76 23.58
N VAL A 27 -0.54 -0.75 24.31
CA VAL A 27 0.70 -0.08 23.89
C VAL A 27 1.82 -1.09 23.64
N LYS A 28 2.67 -0.79 22.65
CA LYS A 28 3.87 -1.56 22.31
C LYS A 28 5.02 -0.61 22.03
N ARG A 29 6.26 -1.10 22.09
CA ARG A 29 7.44 -0.34 21.65
C ARG A 29 7.53 -0.31 20.13
N HIS A 30 7.47 0.89 19.55
CA HIS A 30 7.58 1.15 18.11
C HIS A 30 8.88 1.88 17.78
N SER A 31 9.46 1.52 16.65
CA SER A 31 10.49 2.36 16.03
C SER A 31 9.84 3.60 15.43
N TYR A 32 10.57 4.69 15.39
CA TYR A 32 10.19 5.89 14.64
C TYR A 32 11.34 6.31 13.72
N CYS A 33 11.03 7.14 12.74
CA CYS A 33 12.00 7.70 11.83
C CYS A 33 12.74 8.85 12.52
N ILE A 34 14.06 8.74 12.68
CA ILE A 34 14.87 9.78 13.33
C ILE A 34 14.95 11.07 12.50
N ARG A 35 14.49 11.06 11.24
CA ARG A 35 14.53 12.21 10.32
C ARG A 35 13.24 13.01 10.33
N CYS A 36 12.08 12.35 10.36
CA CYS A 36 10.77 13.01 10.23
C CYS A 36 9.82 12.74 11.40
N GLY A 37 10.23 11.93 12.39
CA GLY A 37 9.41 11.61 13.56
C GLY A 37 8.27 10.62 13.32
N THR A 38 8.00 10.22 12.08
CA THR A 38 6.94 9.25 11.75
C THR A 38 7.16 7.95 12.50
N ILE A 39 6.13 7.46 13.19
CA ILE A 39 6.19 6.20 13.94
C ILE A 39 5.99 5.05 12.96
N LYS A 40 6.87 4.05 12.99
CA LYS A 40 6.77 2.86 12.17
C LYS A 40 5.53 2.10 12.57
N ARG A 41 4.62 1.89 11.63
CA ARG A 41 3.44 1.07 11.90
C ARG A 41 3.89 -0.37 12.14
N GLY A 42 3.42 -0.95 13.25
CA GLY A 42 3.73 -2.32 13.61
C GLY A 42 2.79 -3.27 12.87
N CYS A 43 3.08 -3.60 11.62
CA CYS A 43 2.24 -4.55 10.88
C CYS A 43 2.47 -5.99 11.35
N SER A 44 1.38 -6.74 11.54
CA SER A 44 1.42 -8.21 11.52
C SER A 44 2.02 -8.69 10.18
N SER A 45 2.56 -9.90 10.13
CA SER A 45 3.11 -10.46 8.88
C SER A 45 2.13 -10.40 7.70
N SER A 46 0.83 -10.48 7.97
CA SER A 46 -0.26 -10.43 6.99
C SER A 46 -0.55 -9.05 6.40
N ASP A 47 -0.37 -7.95 7.15
CA ASP A 47 -0.72 -6.58 6.72
C ASP A 47 0.51 -5.73 6.38
N ARG A 48 1.63 -6.40 6.06
CA ARG A 48 2.86 -5.73 5.64
C ARG A 48 2.68 -5.08 4.26
N PRO A 49 3.03 -3.80 4.11
CA PRO A 49 2.95 -3.12 2.84
C PRO A 49 3.82 -3.83 1.79
N LYS A 50 3.37 -3.77 0.54
CA LYS A 50 4.04 -4.34 -0.62
C LYS A 50 4.70 -3.24 -1.43
N SER A 51 5.73 -3.62 -2.19
CA SER A 51 6.35 -2.70 -3.14
C SER A 51 5.39 -2.39 -4.28
N ILE A 52 5.58 -1.25 -4.93
CA ILE A 52 4.79 -0.89 -6.13
C ILE A 52 4.86 -1.98 -7.21
N GLY A 53 5.99 -2.69 -7.32
CA GLY A 53 6.16 -3.83 -8.25
C GLY A 53 5.15 -4.96 -8.02
N TYR A 54 4.72 -5.20 -6.77
CA TYR A 54 3.64 -6.14 -6.46
C TYR A 54 2.34 -5.76 -7.18
N TYR A 55 1.95 -4.50 -7.06
CA TYR A 55 0.74 -3.95 -7.65
C TYR A 55 0.83 -3.83 -9.17
N ILE A 56 2.02 -3.52 -9.72
CA ILE A 56 2.26 -3.52 -11.16
C ILE A 56 2.13 -4.93 -11.75
N ASN A 57 2.59 -5.95 -11.02
CA ASN A 57 2.42 -7.35 -11.44
C ASN A 57 0.93 -7.75 -11.39
N ALA A 58 0.22 -7.45 -10.31
CA ALA A 58 -1.22 -7.69 -10.20
C ALA A 58 -1.99 -6.99 -11.32
N LEU A 59 -1.65 -5.71 -11.58
CA LEU A 59 -2.19 -4.96 -12.70
C LEU A 59 -1.89 -5.67 -14.02
N SER A 60 -0.65 -6.10 -14.28
CA SER A 60 -0.29 -6.83 -15.51
C SER A 60 -1.11 -8.10 -15.72
N GLU A 61 -1.43 -8.84 -14.66
CA GLU A 61 -2.28 -10.04 -14.73
C GLU A 61 -3.76 -9.71 -14.98
N ILE A 62 -4.33 -8.74 -14.26
CA ILE A 62 -5.70 -8.20 -14.48
C ILE A 62 -5.91 -7.86 -15.97
N LEU A 63 -4.88 -7.32 -16.62
CA LEU A 63 -4.91 -6.85 -17.99
C LEU A 63 -4.77 -7.97 -19.04
N LYS A 64 -4.15 -9.09 -18.68
CA LYS A 64 -4.00 -10.29 -19.54
C LYS A 64 -5.22 -11.19 -19.46
N THR A 65 -5.89 -11.23 -18.30
CA THR A 65 -7.07 -12.06 -18.09
C THR A 65 -8.25 -11.55 -18.92
N PRO A 66 -8.83 -12.36 -19.82
CA PRO A 66 -10.08 -12.04 -20.48
C PRO A 66 -11.19 -11.96 -19.42
N GLY A 67 -11.74 -10.76 -19.19
CA GLY A 67 -12.69 -10.49 -18.10
C GLY A 67 -13.69 -9.38 -18.43
N GLU A 68 -14.59 -9.11 -17.47
CA GLU A 68 -15.94 -8.54 -17.64
C GLU A 68 -16.13 -7.50 -18.74
N LYS A 69 -15.29 -6.46 -18.89
CA LYS A 69 -15.55 -5.41 -19.89
C LYS A 69 -14.24 -4.81 -20.43
N LYS A 70 -13.87 -5.24 -21.64
CA LYS A 70 -12.92 -4.61 -22.58
C LYS A 70 -11.42 -4.85 -22.29
N ARG A 71 -10.65 -5.04 -23.37
CA ARG A 71 -9.17 -5.03 -23.32
C ARG A 71 -8.72 -3.67 -22.79
N ILE A 72 -8.09 -3.68 -21.62
CA ILE A 72 -7.47 -2.49 -21.06
C ILE A 72 -6.24 -2.15 -21.90
N THR A 73 -6.09 -0.87 -22.22
CA THR A 73 -5.06 -0.35 -23.13
C THR A 73 -3.74 -0.09 -22.39
N LYS A 74 -2.61 -0.14 -23.11
CA LYS A 74 -1.29 0.25 -22.57
C LYS A 74 -1.28 1.67 -21.98
N VAL A 75 -2.13 2.56 -22.48
CA VAL A 75 -2.27 3.93 -21.97
C VAL A 75 -2.87 3.93 -20.56
N GLN A 76 -3.91 3.14 -20.31
CA GLN A 76 -4.51 3.02 -18.97
C GLN A 76 -3.51 2.49 -17.94
N ILE A 77 -2.67 1.53 -18.32
CA ILE A 77 -1.59 1.02 -17.45
C ILE A 77 -0.68 2.17 -17.01
N ARG A 78 -0.21 2.96 -17.98
CA ARG A 78 0.71 4.07 -17.71
C ARG A 78 0.07 5.14 -16.82
N LEU A 79 -1.22 5.43 -17.03
CA LEU A 79 -1.97 6.37 -16.20
C LEU A 79 -2.11 5.87 -14.76
N ILE A 80 -2.48 4.60 -14.57
CA ILE A 80 -2.59 3.97 -13.25
C ILE A 80 -1.24 4.00 -12.53
N VAL A 81 -0.17 3.53 -13.17
CA VAL A 81 1.18 3.49 -12.56
C VAL A 81 1.64 4.90 -12.17
N LYS A 82 1.48 5.88 -13.07
CA LYS A 82 1.87 7.27 -12.79
C LYS A 82 1.08 7.87 -11.63
N GLU A 83 -0.20 7.55 -11.50
CA GLU A 83 -1.01 8.01 -10.37
C GLU A 83 -0.55 7.36 -9.06
N LEU A 84 -0.30 6.05 -9.04
CA LEU A 84 0.22 5.35 -7.86
C LEU A 84 1.61 5.86 -7.43
N GLU A 85 2.51 6.12 -8.38
CA GLU A 85 3.83 6.70 -8.11
C GLU A 85 3.74 8.14 -7.58
N GLY A 86 2.73 8.90 -8.01
CA GLY A 86 2.46 10.25 -7.53
C GLY A 86 1.89 10.32 -6.11
N MET A 87 1.33 9.21 -5.61
CA MET A 87 0.79 9.12 -4.24
C MET A 87 1.94 8.92 -3.24
N ALA A 88 2.29 9.98 -2.52
CA ALA A 88 3.35 9.94 -1.51
C ALA A 88 3.13 8.82 -0.47
N ASP A 89 1.87 8.62 -0.05
CA ASP A 89 1.51 7.63 0.96
C ASP A 89 1.60 6.19 0.43
N PHE A 90 1.33 5.97 -0.86
CA PHE A 90 1.31 4.62 -1.44
C PHE A 90 2.69 3.95 -1.38
N CYS A 91 3.75 4.72 -1.62
CA CYS A 91 5.13 4.26 -1.62
C CYS A 91 5.78 4.27 -0.23
N ASP A 92 5.16 4.91 0.77
CA ASP A 92 5.70 5.00 2.13
C ASP A 92 5.38 3.75 2.96
N MET A 93 6.19 2.71 2.76
CA MET A 93 6.09 1.45 3.50
C MET A 93 6.41 1.56 4.99
N TYR A 94 6.81 2.73 5.49
CA TYR A 94 7.12 2.93 6.91
C TYR A 94 5.86 3.05 7.77
N TRP A 95 4.82 3.67 7.21
CA TRP A 95 3.56 3.95 7.91
C TRP A 95 2.35 3.24 7.30
N VAL A 96 2.34 3.02 5.99
CA VAL A 96 1.17 2.46 5.30
C VAL A 96 1.04 0.94 5.51
N THR A 97 -0.20 0.45 5.56
CA THR A 97 -0.56 -0.98 5.60
C THR A 97 -0.86 -1.55 4.23
N LYS A 98 -0.75 -2.89 4.09
CA LYS A 98 -1.17 -3.59 2.86
C LYS A 98 -2.63 -3.26 2.53
N SER A 99 -3.52 -3.36 3.52
CA SER A 99 -4.94 -3.03 3.40
C SER A 99 -5.20 -1.62 2.87
N ALA A 100 -4.46 -0.62 3.35
CA ALA A 100 -4.56 0.75 2.84
C ALA A 100 -4.06 0.87 1.40
N GLN A 101 -2.95 0.21 1.05
CA GLN A 101 -2.46 0.15 -0.33
C GLN A 101 -3.44 -0.54 -1.26
N GLU A 102 -4.08 -1.64 -0.83
CA GLU A 102 -5.09 -2.34 -1.63
C GLU A 102 -6.29 -1.42 -1.91
N GLY A 103 -6.78 -0.69 -0.91
CA GLY A 103 -7.86 0.29 -1.10
C GLY A 103 -7.47 1.41 -2.08
N MET A 104 -6.26 1.98 -1.94
CA MET A 104 -5.73 2.97 -2.87
C MET A 104 -5.62 2.40 -4.29
N PHE A 105 -5.03 1.20 -4.44
CA PHE A 105 -4.86 0.53 -5.71
C PHE A 105 -6.19 0.26 -6.42
N ILE A 106 -7.16 -0.33 -5.70
CA ILE A 106 -8.50 -0.61 -6.23
C ILE A 106 -9.16 0.68 -6.73
N SER A 107 -9.09 1.76 -5.94
CA SER A 107 -9.72 3.04 -6.32
C SER A 107 -9.11 3.64 -7.60
N VAL A 108 -7.79 3.61 -7.75
CA VAL A 108 -7.09 4.10 -8.94
C VAL A 108 -7.40 3.21 -10.14
N VAL A 109 -7.40 1.89 -9.95
CA VAL A 109 -7.74 0.95 -11.03
C VAL A 109 -9.17 1.17 -11.51
N GLN A 110 -10.14 1.30 -10.61
CA GLN A 110 -11.55 1.54 -10.97
C GLN A 110 -11.79 2.89 -11.66
N LYS A 111 -10.99 3.91 -11.32
CA LYS A 111 -11.03 5.22 -11.97
C LYS A 111 -10.70 5.14 -13.46
N TYR A 112 -9.71 4.32 -13.84
CA TYR A 112 -9.26 4.18 -15.23
C TYR A 112 -9.88 2.99 -15.96
N CYS A 113 -10.33 1.97 -15.23
CA CYS A 113 -10.85 0.72 -15.74
C CYS A 113 -12.24 0.48 -15.17
N LYS A 114 -13.23 0.21 -16.04
CA LYS A 114 -14.60 -0.14 -15.62
C LYS A 114 -14.70 -1.59 -15.14
N ILE A 115 -13.89 -1.97 -14.15
CA ILE A 115 -13.82 -3.32 -13.59
C ILE A 115 -14.30 -3.32 -12.13
N SER A 116 -14.91 -4.43 -11.71
CA SER A 116 -15.45 -4.57 -10.36
C SER A 116 -14.34 -4.71 -9.32
N GLU A 117 -14.59 -4.23 -8.10
CA GLU A 117 -13.65 -4.36 -6.98
C GLU A 117 -13.32 -5.83 -6.68
N GLY A 118 -14.33 -6.70 -6.72
CA GLY A 118 -14.16 -8.14 -6.50
C GLY A 118 -13.20 -8.77 -7.51
N PHE A 119 -13.27 -8.36 -8.78
CA PHE A 119 -12.32 -8.81 -9.79
C PHE A 119 -10.90 -8.29 -9.55
N VAL A 120 -10.73 -7.05 -9.09
CA VAL A 120 -9.38 -6.53 -8.77
C VAL A 120 -8.79 -7.26 -7.56
N LYS A 121 -9.61 -7.52 -6.52
CA LYS A 121 -9.18 -8.20 -5.29
C LYS A 121 -8.71 -9.64 -5.52
N SER A 122 -9.19 -10.34 -6.55
CA SER A 122 -8.73 -11.71 -6.83
C SER A 122 -7.26 -11.81 -7.26
N PHE A 123 -6.59 -10.66 -7.50
CA PHE A 123 -5.18 -10.59 -7.89
C PHE A 123 -4.25 -9.99 -6.81
N LEU A 124 -4.78 -9.71 -5.61
CA LEU A 124 -4.06 -9.05 -4.49
C LEU A 124 -3.84 -9.98 -3.29
#